data_AF-A0A2N3W322-F1
#
_entry.id   AF-A0A2N3W322-F1
#
_cell.length_a   1.000
_cell.length_b   1.000
_cell.length_c   1.000
_cell.angle_alpha   90.00
_cell.angle_beta   90.00
_cell.angle_gamma   90.00
#
_symmetry.space_group_name_H-M   'P 1'
#
loop_
_entity.id
_entity.type
_entity.pdbx_description
1 polymer ?
#
loop_
_entity_poly.entity_id
_entity_poly.type
_entity_poly.pdbx_seq_one_letter_code
_entity_poly.pdbx_strand_id
1 'polypeptide(L)'
;MDLEFVGIDPNTGGGGSPTVWIEDEAAEIVVQGWKADARLEATICGTDWVPGHTRGIPDHEAVVRIPVRMVPILREACDVAERAGLHRPAKERTAERGPLGDA
;
A
#
# COMPACT_ATOMS: atom_id res chain seq x y z
N MET A 1 0.39 -14.47 5.99
CA MET A 1 0.53 -13.02 6.18
C MET A 1 1.89 -12.73 6.78
N ASP A 2 2.87 -12.72 5.89
CA ASP A 2 4.24 -12.33 6.16
C ASP A 2 4.46 -10.94 5.55
N LEU A 3 4.90 -9.98 6.37
CA LEU A 3 5.14 -8.60 5.96
C LEU A 3 6.64 -8.35 5.83
N GLU A 4 7.09 -7.97 4.64
CA GLU A 4 8.44 -7.48 4.40
C GLU A 4 8.49 -5.96 4.67
N PHE A 5 9.33 -5.54 5.63
CA PHE A 5 9.49 -4.13 5.98
C PHE A 5 10.25 -3.36 4.89
N VAL A 6 9.67 -2.26 4.42
CA VAL A 6 10.32 -1.37 3.44
C VAL A 6 10.93 -0.16 4.12
N GLY A 7 10.19 0.48 5.02
CA GLY A 7 10.68 1.70 5.66
C GLY A 7 9.67 2.37 6.58
N ILE A 8 10.19 3.31 7.37
CA ILE A 8 9.45 4.12 8.32
C ILE A 8 9.84 5.58 8.16
N ASP A 9 8.96 6.49 8.56
CA ASP A 9 9.19 7.93 8.54
C ASP A 9 10.57 8.30 9.11
N PRO A 10 11.45 8.98 8.34
CA PRO A 10 12.78 9.33 8.82
C PRO A 10 12.75 10.31 10.00
N ASN A 11 11.63 11.00 10.23
CA ASN A 11 11.46 11.96 11.32
C ASN A 11 10.79 11.34 12.56
N THR A 12 11.03 10.07 12.87
CA THR A 12 10.45 9.40 14.05
C THR A 12 10.89 10.08 15.36
N GLY A 13 9.94 10.68 16.08
CA GLY A 13 10.17 11.36 17.37
C GLY A 13 9.62 10.60 18.59
N GLY A 14 9.33 9.30 18.46
CA GLY A 14 8.80 8.45 19.53
C GLY A 14 7.26 8.33 19.60
N GLY A 15 6.51 9.16 18.87
CA GLY A 15 5.08 8.94 18.61
C GLY A 15 4.91 8.22 17.27
N GLY A 16 4.24 7.06 17.29
CA GLY A 16 3.97 6.17 16.14
C GLY A 16 4.08 6.81 14.75
N SER A 17 4.91 6.23 13.89
CA SER A 17 5.33 6.85 12.64
C SER A 17 4.80 6.09 11.42
N PRO A 18 4.43 6.80 10.33
CA PRO A 18 4.02 6.15 9.10
C PRO A 18 5.04 5.11 8.63
N THR A 19 4.55 3.93 8.25
CA THR A 19 5.38 2.75 7.98
C THR A 19 4.82 2.00 6.78
N VAL A 20 5.71 1.42 5.98
CA VAL A 20 5.37 0.73 4.73
C VAL A 20 5.96 -0.68 4.73
N TRP A 21 5.16 -1.65 4.29
CA TRP A 21 5.53 -3.05 4.12
C TRP A 21 5.05 -3.58 2.77
N ILE A 22 5.61 -4.71 2.33
CA ILE A 22 5.09 -5.55 1.25
C ILE A 22 4.49 -6.83 1.84
N GLU A 23 3.32 -7.22 1.35
CA GLU A 23 2.70 -8.52 1.59
C GLU A 23 2.70 -9.28 0.25
N ASP A 24 3.53 -10.33 0.15
CA ASP A 24 3.77 -11.08 -1.10
C ASP A 24 2.57 -11.98 -1.49
N GLU A 25 1.94 -12.64 -0.51
CA GLU A 25 0.86 -13.61 -0.74
C GLU A 25 -0.38 -12.97 -1.39
N ALA A 26 -0.78 -11.81 -0.88
CA ALA A 26 -1.87 -10.96 -1.33
C ALA A 26 -1.44 -10.00 -2.45
N ALA A 27 -0.13 -9.84 -2.68
CA ALA A 27 0.46 -8.87 -3.60
C ALA A 27 0.04 -7.43 -3.27
N GLU A 28 0.20 -7.03 -2.01
CA GLU A 28 -0.25 -5.74 -1.48
C GLU A 28 0.92 -4.90 -0.96
N ILE A 29 0.85 -3.58 -1.19
CA ILE A 29 1.65 -2.60 -0.45
C ILE A 29 0.83 -2.19 0.77
N VAL A 30 1.30 -2.54 1.96
CA VAL A 30 0.62 -2.22 3.21
C VAL A 30 1.18 -0.94 3.79
N VAL A 31 0.32 0.01 4.14
CA VAL A 31 0.75 1.30 4.69
C VAL A 31 0.01 1.64 5.98
N GLN A 32 0.78 1.91 7.03
CA GLN A 32 0.30 2.59 8.22
C GLN A 32 0.54 4.10 8.06
N GLY A 33 -0.52 4.89 8.22
CA GLY A 33 -0.46 6.35 8.16
C GLY A 33 -1.23 6.99 9.32
N TRP A 34 -1.41 8.32 9.24
CA TRP A 34 -2.29 9.03 10.16
C TRP A 34 -3.73 8.94 9.70
N LYS A 35 -4.67 8.85 10.65
CA LYS A 35 -6.10 8.86 10.33
C LYS A 35 -6.49 10.19 9.67
N ALA A 36 -7.40 10.12 8.71
CA ALA A 36 -8.10 11.32 8.25
C ALA A 36 -8.95 11.90 9.38
N ASP A 37 -9.17 13.21 9.34
CA ASP A 37 -10.19 13.84 10.16
C ASP A 37 -11.54 13.83 9.41
N ALA A 38 -12.63 14.06 10.14
CA ALA A 38 -13.98 14.04 9.57
C ALA A 38 -14.16 15.05 8.42
N ARG A 39 -13.40 16.16 8.42
CA ARG A 39 -13.48 17.16 7.34
C ARG A 39 -12.87 16.62 6.06
N LEU A 40 -11.71 15.97 6.16
CA LEU A 40 -11.05 15.34 5.02
C LEU A 40 -11.89 14.18 4.47
N GLU A 41 -12.43 13.32 5.34
CA GLU A 41 -13.33 12.23 4.94
C GLU A 41 -14.58 12.75 4.23
N ALA A 42 -15.25 13.77 4.77
CA ALA A 42 -16.41 14.37 4.13
C ALA A 42 -16.08 14.97 2.74
N THR A 43 -14.89 15.57 2.60
CA THR A 43 -14.42 16.10 1.31
C THR A 43 -14.23 14.97 0.30
N ILE A 44 -13.55 13.89 0.67
CA ILE A 44 -13.31 12.74 -0.23
C ILE A 44 -14.63 12.06 -0.60
N CYS A 45 -15.48 11.81 0.39
CA CYS A 45 -16.78 11.18 0.23
C CYS A 45 -17.74 11.99 -0.67
N GLY A 46 -17.73 13.32 -0.54
CA GLY A 46 -18.64 14.21 -1.29
C GLY A 46 -18.19 14.54 -2.72
N THR A 47 -16.91 14.36 -3.03
CA THR A 47 -16.31 14.75 -4.31
C THR A 47 -16.52 13.66 -5.37
N ASP A 48 -16.93 14.08 -6.57
CA ASP A 48 -16.94 13.21 -7.75
C ASP A 48 -15.54 13.22 -8.39
N TRP A 49 -14.75 12.17 -8.11
CA TRP A 49 -13.38 12.06 -8.60
C TRP A 49 -13.29 11.49 -10.01
N VAL A 50 -14.22 10.61 -10.38
CA VAL A 50 -14.23 9.90 -11.66
C VAL A 50 -15.66 9.82 -12.18
N PRO A 51 -15.98 10.47 -13.32
CA PRO A 51 -17.32 10.47 -13.87
C PRO A 51 -17.88 9.05 -14.05
N GLY A 52 -19.12 8.84 -13.57
CA GLY A 52 -19.80 7.55 -13.66
C GLY A 52 -19.50 6.56 -12.53
N HIS A 53 -18.68 6.93 -11.55
CA HIS A 53 -18.44 6.11 -10.35
C HIS A 53 -19.26 6.59 -9.15
N THR A 54 -19.53 5.66 -8.23
CA THR A 54 -20.30 5.97 -7.01
C THR A 54 -19.44 6.81 -6.08
N ARG A 55 -20.01 7.91 -5.57
CA ARG A 55 -19.40 8.74 -4.53
C ARG A 55 -19.51 8.05 -3.16
N GLY A 56 -18.52 8.28 -2.31
CA GLY A 56 -18.49 7.76 -0.94
C GLY A 56 -17.20 7.01 -0.64
N ILE A 57 -17.01 6.69 0.64
CA ILE A 57 -15.97 5.78 1.12
C ILE A 57 -16.71 4.53 1.64
N PRO A 58 -16.57 3.36 1.00
CA PRO A 58 -17.16 2.10 1.49
C PRO A 58 -16.70 1.73 2.90
N ASP A 59 -17.52 0.97 3.63
CA ASP A 59 -17.26 0.59 5.03
C ASP A 59 -15.96 -0.20 5.24
N HIS A 60 -15.43 -0.85 4.19
CA HIS A 60 -14.20 -1.62 4.23
C HIS A 60 -12.97 -0.83 3.73
N GLU A 61 -13.14 0.44 3.37
CA GLU A 61 -12.08 1.34 2.94
C GLU A 61 -11.81 2.41 4.00
N ALA A 62 -10.60 2.96 4.01
CA ALA A 62 -10.23 4.03 4.92
C ALA A 62 -9.33 5.06 4.23
N VAL A 63 -9.51 6.34 4.59
CA VAL A 63 -8.60 7.40 4.17
C VAL A 63 -7.45 7.48 5.15
N VAL A 64 -6.23 7.26 4.65
CA VAL A 64 -5.00 7.42 5.41
C VAL A 64 -4.18 8.59 4.87
N ARG A 65 -3.54 9.32 5.78
CA ARG A 65 -2.65 10.43 5.47
C ARG A 65 -1.20 9.97 5.62
N ILE A 66 -0.41 10.19 4.58
CA ILE A 66 1.02 9.88 4.57
C ILE A 66 1.80 11.17 4.27
N PRO A 67 2.82 11.53 5.07
CA PRO A 67 3.65 12.70 4.81
C PRO A 67 4.40 12.62 3.47
N VAL A 68 4.52 13.73 2.76
CA VAL A 68 5.25 13.80 1.48
C VAL A 68 6.72 13.34 1.60
N ARG A 69 7.34 13.52 2.77
CA ARG A 69 8.70 12.99 3.03
C ARG A 69 8.83 11.47 2.97
N MET A 70 7.71 10.73 3.00
CA MET A 70 7.68 9.27 2.80
C MET A 70 7.83 8.87 1.32
N VAL A 71 7.79 9.82 0.37
CA VAL A 71 7.87 9.52 -1.07
C VAL A 71 9.03 8.59 -1.44
N PRO A 72 10.27 8.74 -0.91
CA PRO A 72 11.34 7.80 -1.21
C PRO A 72 11.03 6.36 -0.77
N ILE A 73 10.39 6.18 0.39
CA ILE A 73 10.02 4.86 0.93
C ILE A 73 8.88 4.24 0.12
N LEU A 74 7.89 5.04 -0.28
CA LEU A 74 6.81 4.58 -1.15
C LEU A 74 7.32 4.16 -2.53
N ARG A 75 8.32 4.87 -3.07
CA ARG A 75 8.97 4.49 -4.32
C ARG A 75 9.71 3.16 -4.18
N GLU A 76 10.49 2.99 -3.10
CA GLU A 76 11.16 1.71 -2.86
C GLU A 76 10.14 0.56 -2.73
N ALA A 77 8.99 0.78 -2.09
CA ALA A 77 7.95 -0.24 -2.00
C ALA A 77 7.44 -0.66 -3.39
N CYS A 78 7.21 0.31 -4.28
CA CYS A 78 6.88 0.02 -5.68
C CYS A 78 8.01 -0.76 -6.36
N ASP A 79 9.26 -0.33 -6.20
CA ASP A 79 10.42 -0.98 -6.82
C ASP A 79 10.59 -2.44 -6.33
N VAL A 80 10.36 -2.71 -5.03
CA VAL A 80 10.35 -4.07 -4.46
C VAL A 80 9.24 -4.91 -5.11
N ALA A 81 8.01 -4.40 -5.15
CA ALA A 81 6.88 -5.10 -5.74
C ALA A 81 7.07 -5.37 -7.24
N GLU A 82 7.72 -4.45 -7.96
CA GLU A 82 8.09 -4.61 -9.37
C GLU A 82 9.15 -5.69 -9.56
N ARG A 83 10.25 -5.66 -8.79
CA ARG A 83 11.31 -6.68 -8.84
C ARG A 83 10.79 -8.08 -8.52
N ALA A 84 9.85 -8.19 -7.59
CA ALA A 84 9.19 -9.45 -7.24
C ALA A 84 8.07 -9.86 -8.22
N GLY A 85 7.74 -9.02 -9.21
CA GLY A 85 6.71 -9.33 -10.21
C GLY A 85 5.28 -9.31 -9.66
N LEU A 86 5.04 -8.71 -8.49
CA LEU A 86 3.76 -8.77 -7.77
C LEU A 86 2.62 -8.03 -8.49
N HIS A 87 2.97 -6.99 -9.24
CA HIS A 87 2.04 -6.21 -10.07
C HIS A 87 1.42 -7.02 -11.22
N ARG A 88 1.97 -8.19 -11.55
CA ARG A 88 1.45 -9.06 -12.62
C ARG A 88 0.28 -9.91 -12.12
N PRO A 89 -0.64 -10.33 -13.00
CA PRO A 89 -1.71 -11.27 -12.64
C PRO A 89 -1.15 -12.55 -11.99
N ALA A 90 -1.84 -13.09 -10.98
CA ALA A 90 -1.39 -14.28 -10.23
C ALA A 90 -1.01 -15.47 -11.12
N LYS A 91 -1.72 -15.67 -12.24
CA LYS A 91 -1.45 -16.74 -13.21
C LYS A 91 -0.05 -16.64 -13.85
N GLU A 92 0.46 -15.42 -14.01
CA GLU A 92 1.77 -15.16 -14.60
C GLU A 92 2.89 -15.27 -13.55
N ARG A 93 2.59 -14.95 -12.28
CA ARG A 93 3.56 -15.08 -11.16
C ARG A 93 3.95 -16.54 -10.87
N THR A 94 2.99 -17.47 -10.96
CA THR A 94 3.24 -18.90 -10.72
C THR A 94 4.04 -19.56 -11.85
N ALA A 95 3.95 -19.05 -13.08
CA ALA A 95 4.63 -19.62 -14.24
C ALA A 95 6.17 -19.44 -14.20
N GLU A 96 6.67 -18.39 -13.55
CA GLU A 96 8.12 -18.13 -13.37
C GLU A 96 8.70 -18.82 -12.13
N ARG A 97 7.86 -19.14 -11.12
CA ARG A 97 8.27 -19.81 -9.88
C ARG A 97 8.39 -21.34 -10.05
N GLY A 98 8.93 -21.78 -11.20
CA GLY A 98 9.05 -23.17 -11.63
C GLY A 98 9.50 -24.10 -10.49
N PRO A 99 9.10 -25.39 -10.52
CA PRO A 99 9.13 -26.26 -9.35
C PRO A 99 10.51 -26.21 -8.70
N LEU A 100 10.56 -25.81 -7.42
CA LEU A 100 11.76 -25.97 -6.62
C LEU A 100 12.15 -27.44 -6.75
N GLY A 101 13.29 -27.69 -7.40
CA GLY A 101 13.73 -29.02 -7.75
C GLY A 101 13.75 -29.91 -6.51
N ASP A 102 13.06 -31.03 -6.60
CA ASP A 102 13.27 -32.16 -5.69
C ASP A 102 14.73 -32.58 -5.86
N ALA A 103 15.48 -32.48 -4.75
CA ALA A 103 16.87 -32.91 -4.62
C ALA A 103 17.01 -34.44 -4.70
#